data_AF-A0A5P1EY00-F1
#
_entry.id   AF-A0A5P1EY00-F1
#
_cell.length_a   1.000
_cell.length_b   1.000
_cell.length_c   1.000
_cell.angle_alpha   90.00
_cell.angle_beta   90.00
_cell.angle_gamma   90.00
#
_symmetry.space_group_name_H-M   'P 1'
#
loop_
_entity.id
_entity.type
_entity.pdbx_description
1 polymer ?
#
loop_
_entity_poly.entity_id
_entity_poly.type
_entity_poly.pdbx_seq_one_letter_code
_entity_poly.pdbx_strand_id
1 'polypeptide(L)'
;MFYDTLVSSSGVLSFMIRSISCLTILPLISAISGRGFIAPDICFKNTAGASKGQAVALRVDVGFVAFYRCAIDGYQDTLCARYGQQFYRECNISGTISFIFGDASAVFQNFMIYAKLLMQEQYNTITAQGRESESEATCFSMQNCSILPWHELAASNGSVKTYLGRPWRNY
;
A
#
# COMPACT_ATOMS: atom_id res chain seq x y z
N MET A 1 -8.66 -17.98 -1.51
CA MET A 1 -8.53 -16.52 -1.49
C MET A 1 -8.81 -16.06 -2.91
N PHE A 2 -9.98 -15.46 -3.15
CA PHE A 2 -10.35 -14.97 -4.49
C PHE A 2 -9.69 -13.60 -4.70
N TYR A 3 -9.14 -13.35 -5.89
CA TYR A 3 -8.50 -12.08 -6.26
C TYR A 3 -9.31 -11.49 -7.42
N ASP A 4 -9.56 -10.18 -7.40
CA ASP A 4 -9.96 -9.47 -8.61
C ASP A 4 -8.66 -9.04 -9.33
N THR A 5 -8.30 -9.77 -10.38
CA THR A 5 -7.10 -9.46 -11.17
C THR A 5 -7.44 -8.37 -12.18
N LEU A 6 -6.84 -7.19 -12.02
CA LEU A 6 -6.91 -6.14 -13.03
C LEU A 6 -5.76 -6.34 -14.03
N VAL A 7 -6.11 -6.82 -15.22
CA VAL A 7 -5.16 -7.01 -16.33
C VAL A 7 -5.42 -5.95 -17.38
N SER A 8 -4.43 -5.11 -17.67
CA SER A 8 -4.38 -4.37 -18.94
C SER A 8 -3.41 -5.09 -19.87
N SER A 9 -3.89 -5.56 -21.03
CA SER A 9 -3.10 -6.25 -22.04
C SER A 9 -2.68 -5.37 -23.23
N SER A 10 -2.98 -4.06 -23.23
CA SER A 10 -2.53 -3.11 -24.28
C SER A 10 -3.14 -1.71 -24.19
N GLY A 11 -4.07 -1.44 -23.27
CA GLY A 11 -4.79 -0.17 -23.21
C GLY A 11 -4.73 0.44 -21.82
N VAL A 12 -4.48 1.75 -21.74
CA VAL A 12 -4.78 2.55 -20.56
C VAL A 12 -6.11 2.07 -19.99
N LEU A 13 -6.12 1.49 -18.78
CA LEU A 13 -7.38 1.18 -18.11
C LEU A 13 -7.92 2.52 -17.59
N SER A 14 -8.38 3.37 -18.51
CA SER A 14 -9.06 4.62 -18.19
C SER A 14 -10.48 4.28 -17.77
N PHE A 15 -10.63 3.68 -16.59
CA PHE A 15 -11.81 3.98 -15.81
C PHE A 15 -11.59 5.38 -15.26
N MET A 16 -12.00 6.39 -16.04
CA MET A 16 -12.14 7.75 -15.55
C MET A 16 -13.29 7.74 -14.53
N ILE A 17 -13.03 7.28 -13.29
CA ILE A 17 -13.96 7.41 -12.18
C ILE A 17 -13.94 8.89 -11.79
N ARG A 18 -14.83 9.68 -12.40
CA ARG A 18 -14.94 11.14 -12.27
C ARG A 18 -15.37 11.65 -10.89
N SER A 19 -15.29 10.85 -9.83
CA SER A 19 -15.73 11.27 -8.51
C SER A 19 -14.90 10.61 -7.43
N ILE A 20 -14.25 11.45 -6.61
CA ILE A 20 -13.68 11.11 -5.30
C ILE A 20 -14.86 10.76 -4.39
N SER A 21 -15.43 9.59 -4.62
CA SER A 21 -16.33 8.91 -3.72
C SER A 21 -15.77 7.51 -3.67
N CYS A 22 -15.40 7.06 -2.46
CA CYS A 22 -14.97 5.72 -2.13
C CYS A 22 -16.07 4.70 -2.49
N LEU A 23 -16.30 4.49 -3.78
CA LEU A 23 -17.39 3.70 -4.37
C LEU A 23 -16.83 2.60 -5.27
N THR A 24 -15.64 2.10 -4.93
CA THR A 24 -15.13 0.84 -5.44
C THR A 24 -14.64 0.05 -4.25
N ILE A 25 -15.60 -0.48 -3.49
CA ILE A 25 -15.35 -1.52 -2.49
C ILE A 25 -15.12 -2.79 -3.31
N LEU A 26 -13.87 -3.12 -3.61
CA LEU A 26 -13.56 -4.51 -3.93
C LEU A 26 -13.40 -5.20 -2.58
N PRO A 27 -14.36 -6.04 -2.12
CA PRO A 27 -14.20 -6.83 -0.89
C PRO A 27 -13.06 -7.87 -1.01
N LEU A 28 -12.36 -7.88 -2.14
CA LEU A 28 -11.35 -8.81 -2.58
C LEU A 28 -10.04 -8.08 -2.85
N ILE A 29 -8.94 -8.78 -2.65
CA ILE A 29 -7.60 -8.28 -2.93
C ILE A 29 -7.53 -7.89 -4.41
N SER A 30 -7.14 -6.65 -4.70
CA SER A 30 -6.85 -6.22 -6.06
C SER A 30 -5.43 -6.64 -6.45
N ALA A 31 -5.30 -7.46 -7.49
CA ALA A 31 -4.00 -7.88 -8.02
C ALA A 31 -3.73 -7.23 -9.37
N ILE A 32 -2.64 -6.49 -9.48
CA ILE A 32 -2.17 -5.90 -10.74
C ILE A 32 -1.12 -6.80 -11.35
N SER A 33 -1.41 -7.31 -12.55
CA SER A 33 -0.51 -8.20 -13.30
C SER A 33 -0.26 -7.76 -14.75
N GLY A 34 -0.77 -6.59 -15.16
CA GLY A 34 -0.45 -5.98 -16.46
C GLY A 34 0.74 -5.02 -16.37
N ARG A 35 1.83 -5.29 -17.09
CA ARG A 35 2.98 -4.37 -17.21
C ARG A 35 2.50 -3.05 -17.85
N GLY A 36 3.01 -1.90 -17.39
CA GLY A 36 2.59 -0.61 -17.94
C GLY A 36 1.27 -0.08 -17.37
N PHE A 37 0.68 -0.76 -16.37
CA PHE A 37 -0.57 -0.33 -15.77
C PHE A 37 -0.46 1.05 -15.12
N ILE A 38 -1.42 1.93 -15.40
CA ILE A 38 -1.53 3.26 -14.81
C ILE A 38 -2.93 3.41 -14.23
N ALA A 39 -3.02 3.80 -12.97
CA ALA A 39 -4.28 4.08 -12.30
C ALA A 39 -4.28 5.50 -11.71
N PRO A 40 -5.12 6.41 -12.22
CA PRO A 40 -5.45 7.66 -11.57
C PRO A 40 -6.74 7.55 -10.74
N ASP A 41 -6.82 8.30 -9.63
CA ASP A 41 -8.07 8.63 -8.92
C ASP A 41 -8.91 7.40 -8.46
N ILE A 42 -8.25 6.31 -8.04
CA ILE A 42 -8.90 5.08 -7.59
C ILE A 42 -8.63 4.79 -6.10
N CYS A 43 -9.59 4.16 -5.43
CA CYS A 43 -9.43 3.65 -4.06
C CYS A 43 -9.37 2.13 -4.05
N PHE A 44 -8.33 1.56 -3.45
CA PHE A 44 -8.20 0.14 -3.15
C PHE A 44 -8.39 -0.06 -1.65
N LYS A 45 -9.39 -0.84 -1.23
CA LYS A 45 -9.74 -0.95 0.19
C LYS A 45 -9.99 -2.40 0.61
N ASN A 46 -9.36 -2.82 1.71
CA ASN A 46 -9.68 -4.07 2.38
C ASN A 46 -10.30 -3.80 3.77
N THR A 47 -11.50 -4.32 3.99
CA THR A 47 -12.29 -4.09 5.21
C THR A 47 -12.17 -5.19 6.26
N ALA A 48 -11.22 -6.12 6.14
CA ALA A 48 -11.06 -7.23 7.08
C ALA A 48 -10.91 -6.79 8.54
N GLY A 49 -10.24 -5.65 8.78
CA GLY A 49 -10.04 -5.10 10.12
C GLY A 49 -8.77 -5.58 10.82
N ALA A 50 -8.37 -4.90 11.89
CA ALA A 50 -7.15 -5.20 12.64
C ALA A 50 -7.12 -6.60 13.27
N SER A 51 -8.28 -7.17 13.61
CA SER A 51 -8.38 -8.47 14.28
C SER A 51 -8.17 -9.67 13.35
N LYS A 52 -8.13 -9.46 12.02
CA LYS A 52 -7.96 -10.53 11.04
C LYS A 52 -6.50 -10.81 10.68
N GLY A 53 -5.56 -10.06 11.24
CA GLY A 53 -4.16 -10.13 10.85
C GLY A 53 -3.98 -9.66 9.41
N GLN A 54 -3.19 -10.40 8.63
CA GLN A 54 -2.75 -10.02 7.29
C GLN A 54 -3.91 -9.91 6.29
N ALA A 55 -4.10 -8.74 5.68
CA ALA A 55 -5.18 -8.48 4.74
C ALA A 55 -4.78 -7.42 3.71
N VAL A 56 -4.35 -7.88 2.53
CA VAL A 56 -3.88 -7.01 1.44
C VAL A 56 -5.05 -6.25 0.78
N ALA A 57 -4.89 -4.94 0.57
CA ALA A 57 -5.81 -4.15 -0.25
C ALA A 57 -5.37 -4.12 -1.72
N LEU A 58 -4.06 -3.91 -1.94
CA LEU A 58 -3.47 -3.85 -3.27
C LEU A 58 -2.20 -4.71 -3.34
N ARG A 59 -2.14 -5.61 -4.31
CA ARG A 59 -0.95 -6.38 -4.66
C ARG A 59 -0.49 -6.05 -6.08
N VAL A 60 0.80 -5.76 -6.23
CA VAL A 60 1.41 -5.38 -7.51
C VAL A 60 2.59 -6.28 -7.81
N ASP A 61 2.42 -7.18 -8.78
CA ASP A 61 3.39 -8.23 -9.14
C ASP A 61 4.16 -7.92 -10.45
N VAL A 62 4.07 -6.70 -10.96
CA VAL A 62 4.63 -6.29 -12.26
C VAL A 62 5.30 -4.92 -12.21
N GLY A 63 6.26 -4.73 -13.11
CA GLY A 63 6.99 -3.47 -13.26
C GLY A 63 6.39 -2.49 -14.25
N PHE A 64 6.99 -1.30 -14.28
CA PHE A 64 6.58 -0.15 -15.07
C PHE A 64 5.13 0.26 -14.83
N VAL A 65 4.70 0.28 -13.57
CA VAL A 65 3.35 0.70 -13.18
C VAL A 65 3.36 2.03 -12.43
N ALA A 66 2.27 2.78 -12.54
CA ALA A 66 2.10 4.06 -11.86
C ALA A 66 0.72 4.22 -11.22
N PHE A 67 0.69 4.79 -10.03
CA PHE A 67 -0.53 5.16 -9.31
C PHE A 67 -0.50 6.65 -9.00
N TYR A 68 -1.59 7.36 -9.30
CA TYR A 68 -1.65 8.81 -9.15
C TYR A 68 -2.96 9.24 -8.48
N ARG A 69 -2.89 9.98 -7.37
CA ARG A 69 -4.09 10.37 -6.59
C ARG A 69 -4.98 9.21 -6.17
N CYS A 70 -4.36 8.07 -5.87
CA CYS A 70 -5.04 6.89 -5.38
C CYS A 70 -5.10 6.85 -3.85
N ALA A 71 -6.09 6.14 -3.31
CA ALA A 71 -6.13 5.79 -1.90
C ALA A 71 -5.95 4.27 -1.74
N ILE A 72 -5.16 3.85 -0.76
CA ILE A 72 -4.94 2.44 -0.42
C ILE A 72 -5.24 2.27 1.07
N ASP A 73 -6.33 1.58 1.40
CA ASP A 73 -6.90 1.55 2.74
C ASP A 73 -6.96 0.12 3.28
N GLY A 74 -6.28 -0.14 4.40
CA GLY A 74 -6.27 -1.44 5.04
C GLY A 74 -5.81 -1.37 6.50
N TYR A 75 -5.32 -2.50 6.99
CA TYR A 75 -4.72 -2.64 8.33
C TYR A 75 -3.32 -3.27 8.18
N GLN A 76 -3.16 -4.54 8.53
CA GLN A 76 -1.90 -5.25 8.36
C GLN A 76 -1.72 -5.68 6.90
N ASP A 77 -0.50 -5.49 6.37
CA ASP A 77 -0.10 -5.88 5.01
C ASP A 77 -0.93 -5.19 3.89
N THR A 78 -1.27 -3.90 4.06
CA THR A 78 -2.18 -3.15 3.16
C THR A 78 -1.71 -3.11 1.68
N LEU A 79 -0.47 -2.70 1.41
CA LEU A 79 0.11 -2.64 0.07
C LEU A 79 1.25 -3.66 -0.07
N CYS A 80 1.04 -4.65 -0.94
CA CYS A 80 2.08 -5.58 -1.39
C CYS A 80 2.72 -5.06 -2.68
N ALA A 81 3.75 -4.22 -2.57
CA ALA A 81 4.61 -3.80 -3.67
C ALA A 81 5.61 -4.94 -3.97
N ARG A 82 5.11 -6.03 -4.57
CA ARG A 82 5.80 -7.32 -4.62
C ARG A 82 7.04 -7.32 -5.53
N TYR A 83 6.93 -6.81 -6.75
CA TYR A 83 7.97 -6.95 -7.78
C TYR A 83 7.91 -5.85 -8.86
N GLY A 84 9.07 -5.53 -9.44
CA GLY A 84 9.21 -4.63 -10.60
C GLY A 84 9.38 -3.14 -10.23
N GLN A 85 9.56 -2.27 -11.23
CA GLN A 85 9.59 -0.82 -11.00
C GLN A 85 8.17 -0.27 -10.80
N GLN A 86 7.94 0.46 -9.72
CA GLN A 86 6.62 0.98 -9.36
C GLN A 86 6.72 2.44 -8.92
N PHE A 87 5.75 3.26 -9.33
CA PHE A 87 5.70 4.67 -8.96
C PHE A 87 4.36 5.05 -8.35
N TYR A 88 4.38 5.64 -7.16
CA TYR A 88 3.20 6.07 -6.43
C TYR A 88 3.30 7.56 -6.14
N ARG A 89 2.41 8.37 -6.72
CA ARG A 89 2.48 9.83 -6.61
C ARG A 89 1.19 10.45 -6.10
N GLU A 90 1.29 11.38 -5.15
CA GLU A 90 0.15 12.13 -4.60
C GLU A 90 -0.97 11.21 -4.09
N CYS A 91 -0.58 10.04 -3.60
CA CYS A 91 -1.50 9.00 -3.15
C CYS A 91 -1.50 8.93 -1.62
N ASN A 92 -2.51 8.24 -1.07
CA ASN A 92 -2.72 8.12 0.36
C ASN A 92 -2.68 6.64 0.72
N ILE A 93 -2.07 6.28 1.83
CA ILE A 93 -2.16 4.95 2.41
C ILE A 93 -2.55 5.02 3.88
N SER A 94 -3.33 4.04 4.34
CA SER A 94 -3.53 3.85 5.78
C SER A 94 -3.45 2.39 6.19
N GLY A 95 -2.84 2.13 7.34
CA GLY A 95 -2.63 0.76 7.83
C GLY A 95 -1.99 0.71 9.21
N THR A 96 -1.62 -0.49 9.64
CA THR A 96 -1.07 -0.73 10.98
C THR A 96 0.32 -1.36 10.96
N ILE A 97 0.40 -2.67 10.69
CA ILE A 97 1.65 -3.45 10.70
C ILE A 97 2.07 -3.72 9.26
N SER A 98 3.30 -3.35 8.93
CA SER A 98 3.98 -3.68 7.66
C SER A 98 3.12 -3.31 6.44
N PHE A 99 2.44 -2.17 6.52
CA PHE A 99 1.36 -1.86 5.59
C PHE A 99 1.86 -1.35 4.22
N ILE A 100 3.16 -1.14 4.05
CA ILE A 100 3.87 -1.11 2.77
C ILE A 100 4.95 -2.21 2.82
N PHE A 101 4.79 -3.28 2.06
CA PHE A 101 5.74 -4.40 2.10
C PHE A 101 5.97 -5.01 0.72
N GLY A 102 7.08 -5.75 0.59
CA GLY A 102 7.47 -6.40 -0.65
C GLY A 102 8.91 -6.12 -1.04
N ASP A 103 9.21 -6.38 -2.32
CA ASP A 103 10.56 -6.35 -2.89
C ASP A 103 10.58 -5.66 -4.26
N ALA A 104 9.64 -4.74 -4.50
CA ALA A 104 9.69 -3.89 -5.68
C ALA A 104 10.83 -2.86 -5.60
N SER A 105 11.21 -2.33 -6.76
CA SER A 105 11.90 -1.04 -6.85
C SER A 105 10.83 0.05 -6.91
N ALA A 106 10.45 0.58 -5.76
CA ALA A 106 9.27 1.45 -5.63
C ALA A 106 9.63 2.83 -5.10
N VAL A 107 9.12 3.86 -5.76
CA VAL A 107 9.22 5.25 -5.29
C VAL A 107 7.83 5.75 -4.90
N PHE A 108 7.72 6.24 -3.67
CA PHE A 108 6.56 6.90 -3.11
C PHE A 108 6.86 8.38 -3.01
N GLN A 109 6.19 9.21 -3.81
CA GLN A 109 6.44 10.64 -3.88
C GLN A 109 5.18 11.44 -3.54
N ASN A 110 5.30 12.44 -2.66
CA ASN A 110 4.15 13.20 -2.16
C ASN A 110 3.06 12.29 -1.57
N PHE A 111 3.49 11.20 -0.91
CA PHE A 111 2.61 10.16 -0.40
C PHE A 111 2.18 10.50 1.03
N MET A 112 0.87 10.45 1.30
CA MET A 112 0.32 10.63 2.64
C MET A 112 0.20 9.29 3.34
N ILE A 113 0.89 9.11 4.46
CA ILE A 113 1.01 7.84 5.18
C ILE A 113 0.30 7.97 6.53
N TYR A 114 -0.76 7.19 6.73
CA TYR A 114 -1.57 7.24 7.94
C TYR A 114 -1.46 5.99 8.78
N ALA A 115 -0.90 6.11 9.98
CA ALA A 115 -0.82 5.01 10.93
C ALA A 115 -2.13 4.90 11.73
N LYS A 116 -2.76 3.72 11.71
CA LYS A 116 -4.03 3.46 12.41
C LYS A 116 -3.83 3.00 13.85
N LEU A 117 -4.92 3.08 14.60
CA LEU A 117 -5.00 2.53 15.94
C LEU A 117 -4.88 0.99 15.89
N LEU A 118 -4.05 0.45 16.76
CA LEU A 118 -3.82 -0.98 16.93
C LEU A 118 -4.50 -1.52 18.19
N MET A 119 -4.61 -2.84 18.27
CA MET A 119 -4.93 -3.51 19.54
C MET A 119 -3.77 -3.34 20.54
N GLN A 120 -4.07 -3.47 21.84
CA GLN A 120 -3.07 -3.30 22.90
C GLN A 120 -1.84 -4.19 22.68
N GLU A 121 -0.67 -3.69 23.11
CA GLU A 121 0.63 -4.37 23.07
C GLU A 121 1.26 -4.60 21.68
N GLN A 122 0.66 -4.07 20.61
CA GLN A 122 1.24 -4.07 19.27
C GLN A 122 1.87 -2.71 18.91
N TYR A 123 2.69 -2.70 17.86
CA TYR A 123 3.30 -1.49 17.31
C TYR A 123 3.11 -1.43 15.80
N ASN A 124 2.98 -0.20 15.28
CA ASN A 124 2.89 0.03 13.85
C ASN A 124 4.26 -0.06 13.20
N THR A 125 4.31 -0.61 11.99
CA THR A 125 5.48 -0.54 11.11
C THR A 125 5.01 -0.09 9.75
N ILE A 126 5.57 1.00 9.24
CA ILE A 126 5.17 1.54 7.94
C ILE A 126 5.67 0.60 6.83
N THR A 127 6.97 0.32 6.84
CA THR A 127 7.58 -0.53 5.82
C THR A 127 8.02 -1.90 6.35
N ALA A 128 7.98 -2.89 5.46
CA ALA A 128 8.65 -4.17 5.61
C ALA A 128 9.25 -4.56 4.26
N GLN A 129 10.39 -3.93 3.93
CA GLN A 129 11.11 -4.19 2.70
C GLN A 129 11.80 -5.57 2.81
N GLY A 130 11.68 -6.36 1.75
CA GLY A 130 12.08 -7.76 1.72
C GLY A 130 13.06 -8.12 0.63
N ARG A 131 14.12 -7.33 0.41
CA ARG A 131 15.22 -7.67 -0.48
C ARG A 131 15.91 -8.95 -0.02
N GLU A 132 16.08 -9.90 -0.94
CA GLU A 132 16.59 -11.24 -0.61
C GLU A 132 18.09 -11.39 -0.91
N SER A 133 18.67 -10.54 -1.76
CA SER A 133 20.13 -10.55 -2.01
C SER A 133 20.72 -9.18 -2.33
N GLU A 134 22.03 -9.00 -2.10
CA GLU A 134 22.76 -7.74 -2.39
C GLU A 134 22.75 -7.37 -3.88
N SER A 135 22.63 -8.36 -4.76
CA SER A 135 22.59 -8.17 -6.22
C SER A 135 21.26 -7.61 -6.74
N GLU A 136 20.21 -7.62 -5.92
CA GLU A 136 18.91 -7.06 -6.29
C GLU A 136 18.94 -5.54 -6.21
N ALA A 137 18.57 -4.90 -7.32
CA ALA A 137 18.41 -3.45 -7.41
C ALA A 137 17.00 -3.01 -6.96
N THR A 138 16.52 -3.56 -5.84
CA THR A 138 15.21 -3.28 -5.25
C THR A 138 15.37 -2.40 -4.01
N CYS A 139 14.42 -1.49 -3.81
CA CYS A 139 14.37 -0.63 -2.63
C CYS A 139 13.02 0.10 -2.59
N PHE A 140 12.67 0.59 -1.40
CA PHE A 140 11.61 1.57 -1.25
C PHE A 140 12.22 2.95 -1.01
N SER A 141 11.88 3.92 -1.86
CA SER A 141 12.27 5.32 -1.70
C SER A 141 11.03 6.14 -1.35
N MET A 142 11.09 6.88 -0.23
CA MET A 142 10.03 7.80 0.17
C MET A 142 10.53 9.23 0.01
N GLN A 143 9.85 10.03 -0.81
CA GLN A 143 10.25 11.39 -1.16
C GLN A 143 9.11 12.36 -0.91
N ASN A 144 9.36 13.39 -0.10
CA ASN A 144 8.36 14.40 0.23
C ASN A 144 7.03 13.80 0.77
N CYS A 145 7.13 12.70 1.51
CA CYS A 145 5.97 12.04 2.13
C CYS A 145 5.69 12.65 3.50
N SER A 146 4.43 12.61 3.94
CA SER A 146 4.04 12.98 5.30
C SER A 146 3.51 11.76 6.03
N ILE A 147 3.95 11.56 7.26
CA ILE A 147 3.52 10.47 8.13
C ILE A 147 2.70 11.07 9.27
N LEU A 148 1.45 10.67 9.39
CA LEU A 148 0.49 11.23 10.36
C LEU A 148 -0.28 10.10 11.06
N PRO A 149 -0.77 10.31 12.29
CA PRO A 149 -1.75 9.41 12.87
C PRO A 149 -3.07 9.53 12.10
N TRP A 150 -3.74 8.39 11.91
CA TRP A 150 -5.13 8.36 11.47
C TRP A 150 -6.05 8.84 12.60
N HIS A 151 -7.25 9.31 12.27
CA HIS A 151 -8.09 10.06 13.20
C HIS A 151 -8.43 9.31 14.50
N GLU A 152 -8.68 7.99 14.47
CA GLU A 152 -8.92 7.21 15.70
C GLU A 152 -7.66 7.06 16.55
N LEU A 153 -6.47 7.00 15.94
CA LEU A 153 -5.20 7.00 16.69
C LEU A 153 -4.94 8.38 17.29
N ALA A 154 -5.16 9.44 16.51
CA ALA A 154 -5.00 10.82 16.96
C ALA A 154 -5.94 11.18 18.13
N ALA A 155 -7.14 10.61 18.14
CA ALA A 155 -8.13 10.79 19.20
C ALA A 155 -7.95 9.82 20.39
N SER A 156 -7.06 8.83 20.28
CA SER A 156 -6.90 7.84 21.35
C SER A 156 -6.14 8.42 22.55
N ASN A 157 -6.54 8.02 23.77
CA ASN A 157 -5.83 8.40 25.00
C ASN A 157 -4.53 7.60 25.22
N GLY A 158 -4.20 6.67 24.32
CA GLY A 158 -3.00 5.85 24.38
C GLY A 158 -1.95 6.30 23.37
N SER A 159 -0.72 5.80 23.52
CA SER A 159 0.32 5.94 22.50
C SER A 159 0.56 4.59 21.82
N VAL A 160 0.43 4.55 20.49
CA VAL A 160 0.88 3.42 19.68
C VAL A 160 2.25 3.77 19.11
N LYS A 161 3.27 3.01 19.51
CA LYS A 161 4.61 3.15 18.93
C LYS A 161 4.51 2.86 17.43
N THR A 162 5.02 3.78 16.62
CA THR A 162 5.03 3.67 15.15
C THR A 162 6.45 3.82 14.64
N TYR A 163 6.92 2.81 13.91
CA TYR A 163 8.26 2.77 13.35
C TYR A 163 8.20 2.93 11.82
N LEU A 164 9.24 3.55 11.24
CA LEU A 164 9.36 3.70 9.78
C LEU A 164 9.40 2.36 9.06
N GLY A 165 9.90 1.32 9.72
CA GLY A 165 9.84 -0.03 9.20
C GLY A 165 10.53 -1.06 10.06
N ARG A 166 10.59 -2.27 9.51
CA ARG A 166 11.40 -3.38 10.02
C ARG A 166 11.98 -4.16 8.82
N PRO A 167 13.15 -4.79 8.95
CA PRO A 167 13.67 -5.67 7.91
C PRO A 167 12.77 -6.91 7.80
N TRP A 168 12.16 -7.15 6.64
CA TRP A 168 11.42 -8.39 6.41
C TRP A 168 12.36 -9.53 6.01
N ARG A 169 13.43 -9.16 5.29
CA ARG A 169 14.51 -10.03 4.82
C ARG A 169 15.86 -9.43 5.22
N ASN A 170 16.94 -10.10 4.83
CA ASN A 170 18.28 -9.84 5.37
C ASN A 170 18.98 -8.61 4.78
N TYR A 171 18.47 -8.04 3.67
CA TYR A 171 19.16 -7.02 2.88
C TYR A 171 18.35 -5.75 2.69
#